data_AF-A0AAJ2D8K7-F1
#
_entry.id   AF-A0AAJ2D8K7-F1
#
_cell.length_a   1.000
_cell.length_b   1.000
_cell.length_c   1.000
_cell.angle_alpha   90.00
_cell.angle_beta   90.00
_cell.angle_gamma   90.00
#
_symmetry.space_group_name_H-M   'P 1'
#
loop_
_entity.id
_entity.type
_entity.pdbx_description
1 polymer ?
#
loop_
_entity_poly.entity_id
_entity_poly.type
_entity_poly.pdbx_seq_one_letter_code
_entity_poly.pdbx_strand_id
1 'polypeptide(L)'
;MTHPSLLRWKVGHQVFFLFIQSTLMALMNIERFYHEKNRDSGRKSLRDASCMMEASALAMRFAGDFPKKDYEKIIRPSMPEKFSGLGSMDHAYMVKSLAGLRKNKAAMKEFYGKDYDEFVLSLAKAYDAHIYVCDKFVENKKSLRTTSAEKSATNLLGEFKNKRVQLIKI
;
A
#
# COMPACT_ATOMS: atom_id res chain seq x y z
N MET A 1 -16.50 -6.28 -26.59
CA MET A 1 -16.96 -5.80 -25.27
C MET A 1 -15.90 -6.15 -24.23
N THR A 2 -15.58 -5.24 -23.31
CA THR A 2 -14.58 -5.49 -22.26
C THR A 2 -15.19 -6.39 -21.18
N HIS A 3 -14.50 -7.49 -20.81
CA HIS A 3 -14.98 -8.42 -19.77
C HIS A 3 -15.17 -7.68 -18.43
N PRO A 4 -16.28 -7.87 -17.68
CA PRO A 4 -16.54 -7.15 -16.43
C PRO A 4 -15.38 -7.20 -15.41
N SER A 5 -14.78 -8.38 -15.25
CA SER A 5 -13.61 -8.59 -14.38
C SER A 5 -12.38 -7.78 -14.83
N LEU A 6 -12.17 -7.62 -16.15
CA LEU A 6 -11.07 -6.81 -16.69
C LEU A 6 -11.33 -5.32 -16.45
N LEU A 7 -12.57 -4.85 -16.61
CA LEU A 7 -12.94 -3.47 -16.31
C LEU A 7 -12.70 -3.17 -14.83
N ARG A 8 -13.18 -4.04 -13.94
CA ARG A 8 -12.98 -3.92 -12.49
C ARG A 8 -11.52 -3.89 -12.09
N TRP A 9 -10.71 -4.80 -12.66
CA TRP A 9 -9.27 -4.81 -12.44
C TRP A 9 -8.62 -3.49 -12.87
N LYS A 10 -8.93 -2.97 -14.07
CA LYS A 10 -8.36 -1.72 -14.59
C LYS A 10 -8.75 -0.51 -13.73
N VAL A 11 -10.05 -0.34 -13.47
CA VAL A 11 -10.57 0.78 -12.68
C VAL A 11 -10.04 0.74 -11.25
N GLY A 12 -10.03 -0.45 -10.63
CA GLY A 12 -9.48 -0.60 -9.29
C GLY A 12 -7.99 -0.25 -9.19
N HIS A 13 -7.18 -0.60 -10.19
CA HIS A 13 -5.77 -0.20 -10.24
C HIS A 13 -5.59 1.30 -10.49
N GLN A 14 -6.40 1.90 -11.37
CA GLN A 14 -6.36 3.35 -11.60
C GLN A 14 -6.65 4.13 -10.32
N VAL A 15 -7.71 3.75 -9.60
CA VAL A 15 -8.08 4.36 -8.31
C VAL A 15 -7.02 4.08 -7.25
N PHE A 16 -6.46 2.87 -7.20
CA PHE A 16 -5.35 2.55 -6.30
C PHE A 16 -4.14 3.47 -6.54
N PHE A 17 -3.72 3.67 -7.79
CA PHE A 17 -2.57 4.54 -8.09
C PHE A 17 -2.81 6.00 -7.72
N LEU A 18 -4.04 6.51 -7.89
CA LEU A 18 -4.41 7.84 -7.40
C LEU A 18 -4.18 7.96 -5.88
N PHE A 19 -4.64 6.98 -5.10
CA PHE A 19 -4.45 6.98 -3.65
C PHE A 19 -2.97 6.84 -3.23
N ILE A 20 -2.16 6.12 -4.02
CA ILE A 20 -0.70 6.07 -3.79
C ILE A 20 -0.07 7.46 -3.96
N GLN A 21 -0.43 8.18 -5.02
CA GLN A 21 0.08 9.54 -5.27
C GLN A 21 -0.38 10.53 -4.18
N SER A 22 -1.67 10.49 -3.82
CA SER A 22 -2.20 11.33 -2.73
C SER A 22 -1.53 11.02 -1.40
N THR A 23 -1.30 9.74 -1.09
CA THR A 23 -0.56 9.36 0.11
C THR A 23 0.85 9.91 0.08
N LEU A 24 1.57 9.77 -1.03
CA LEU A 24 2.93 10.28 -1.15
C LEU A 24 3.01 11.79 -0.89
N MET A 25 2.10 12.58 -1.46
CA MET A 25 2.03 14.03 -1.20
C MET A 25 1.80 14.33 0.28
N ALA A 26 0.93 13.56 0.94
CA ALA A 26 0.68 13.70 2.37
C ALA A 26 1.93 13.34 3.20
N LEU A 27 2.68 12.29 2.83
CA LEU A 27 3.95 11.92 3.49
C LEU A 27 5.00 13.02 3.38
N MET A 28 5.13 13.64 2.20
CA MET A 28 6.04 14.78 2.00
C MET A 28 5.64 15.98 2.86
N ASN A 29 4.34 16.27 2.98
CA ASN A 29 3.84 17.34 3.85
C ASN A 29 4.12 17.05 5.33
N ILE A 30 3.98 15.80 5.79
CA ILE A 30 4.29 15.42 7.17
C ILE A 30 5.76 15.75 7.49
N GLU A 31 6.69 15.32 6.64
CA GLU A 31 8.12 15.57 6.84
C GLU A 31 8.43 17.08 6.84
N ARG A 32 7.88 17.83 5.88
CA ARG A 32 8.03 19.30 5.83
C ARG A 32 7.53 19.96 7.12
N PHE A 33 6.29 19.66 7.52
CA PHE A 33 5.67 20.29 8.68
C PHE A 33 6.32 19.88 10.01
N TYR A 34 6.95 18.71 10.08
CA TYR A 34 7.77 18.33 11.22
C TYR A 34 8.99 19.26 11.37
N HIS A 35 9.70 19.53 10.27
CA HIS A 35 10.85 20.44 10.28
C HIS A 35 10.48 21.89 10.56
N GLU A 36 9.33 22.34 10.05
CA GLU A 36 8.77 23.68 10.31
C GLU A 36 8.19 23.82 11.73
N LYS A 37 8.17 22.74 12.53
CA LYS A 37 7.49 22.68 13.84
C LYS A 37 5.99 23.03 13.77
N ASN A 38 5.38 22.90 12.59
CA ASN A 38 3.95 23.17 12.36
C ASN A 38 3.13 21.91 12.64
N ARG A 39 2.87 21.68 13.93
CA ARG A 39 2.22 20.46 14.41
C ARG A 39 0.84 20.23 13.78
N ASP A 40 -0.01 21.24 13.71
CA ASP A 40 -1.40 21.06 13.29
C ASP A 40 -1.51 20.71 11.80
N SER A 41 -0.70 21.34 10.95
CA SER A 41 -0.67 21.03 9.52
C SER A 41 -0.11 19.63 9.25
N GLY A 42 0.89 19.20 10.03
CA GLY A 42 1.41 17.83 9.97
C GLY A 42 0.38 16.79 10.44
N ARG A 43 -0.39 17.08 11.51
CA ARG A 43 -1.49 16.21 11.97
C ARG A 43 -2.58 16.09 10.91
N LYS A 44 -2.95 17.18 10.24
CA LYS A 44 -3.88 17.12 9.10
C LYS A 44 -3.33 16.21 8.00
N SER A 45 -2.06 16.35 7.66
CA SER A 45 -1.41 15.53 6.63
C SER A 45 -1.37 14.05 7.02
N LEU A 46 -1.21 13.71 8.30
CA LEU A 46 -1.34 12.34 8.80
C LEU A 46 -2.75 11.77 8.62
N ARG A 47 -3.79 12.55 8.92
CA ARG A 47 -5.19 12.13 8.69
C ARG A 47 -5.48 11.94 7.20
N ASP A 48 -5.00 12.85 6.36
CA ASP A 48 -5.13 12.73 4.91
C ASP A 48 -4.42 11.44 4.43
N ALA A 49 -3.18 11.19 4.86
CA ALA A 49 -2.45 9.96 4.54
C ALA A 49 -3.18 8.69 5.04
N SER A 50 -3.77 8.75 6.23
CA SER A 50 -4.53 7.64 6.80
C SER A 50 -5.75 7.30 5.96
N CYS A 51 -6.53 8.32 5.58
CA CYS A 51 -7.69 8.17 4.72
C CYS A 51 -7.30 7.56 3.36
N MET A 52 -6.21 8.05 2.75
CA MET A 52 -5.73 7.52 1.46
C MET A 52 -5.23 6.07 1.57
N MET A 53 -4.58 5.69 2.68
CA MET A 53 -4.18 4.30 2.95
C MET A 53 -5.39 3.37 3.05
N GLU A 54 -6.43 3.77 3.78
CA GLU A 54 -7.67 2.98 3.88
C GLU A 54 -8.40 2.89 2.52
N ALA A 55 -8.47 4.00 1.80
CA ALA A 55 -9.05 4.02 0.46
C ALA A 55 -8.26 3.13 -0.52
N SER A 56 -6.93 3.09 -0.42
CA SER A 56 -6.09 2.17 -1.20
C SER A 56 -6.38 0.70 -0.87
N ALA A 57 -6.67 0.38 0.39
CA ALA A 57 -7.05 -0.96 0.81
C ALA A 57 -8.38 -1.40 0.17
N LEU A 58 -9.36 -0.50 0.12
CA LEU A 58 -10.64 -0.74 -0.57
C LEU A 58 -10.45 -0.89 -2.08
N ALA A 59 -9.62 -0.03 -2.70
CA ALA A 59 -9.31 -0.10 -4.12
C ALA A 59 -8.65 -1.44 -4.49
N MET A 60 -7.73 -1.95 -3.67
CA MET A 60 -7.13 -3.29 -3.87
C MET A 60 -8.18 -4.39 -3.79
N ARG A 61 -9.07 -4.36 -2.78
CA ARG A 61 -10.15 -5.35 -2.65
C ARG A 61 -11.10 -5.30 -3.83
N PHE A 62 -11.50 -4.11 -4.26
CA PHE A 62 -12.34 -3.91 -5.44
C PHE A 62 -11.66 -4.43 -6.71
N ALA A 63 -10.36 -4.12 -6.91
CA ALA A 63 -9.57 -4.58 -8.04
C ALA A 63 -9.40 -6.11 -8.08
N GLY A 64 -9.61 -6.79 -6.96
CA GLY A 64 -9.56 -8.24 -6.83
C GLY A 64 -10.93 -8.91 -6.64
N ASP A 65 -12.03 -8.17 -6.79
CA ASP A 65 -13.39 -8.66 -6.55
C ASP A 65 -13.97 -9.35 -7.80
N PHE A 66 -13.34 -10.47 -8.18
CA PHE A 66 -13.79 -11.37 -9.24
C PHE A 66 -13.32 -12.81 -8.97
N PRO A 67 -13.87 -13.82 -9.68
CA PRO A 67 -13.46 -15.21 -9.54
C PRO A 67 -12.01 -15.45 -9.98
N LYS A 68 -11.31 -16.37 -9.30
CA LYS A 68 -9.93 -16.74 -9.65
C LYS A 68 -9.77 -17.26 -11.08
N LYS A 69 -10.77 -17.96 -11.61
CA LYS A 69 -10.80 -18.40 -13.02
C LYS A 69 -10.61 -17.23 -14.01
N ASP A 70 -11.19 -16.07 -13.70
CA ASP A 70 -11.07 -14.88 -14.55
C ASP A 70 -9.67 -14.26 -14.43
N TYR A 71 -9.05 -14.35 -13.25
CA TYR A 71 -7.65 -13.97 -13.08
C TYR A 71 -6.74 -14.73 -14.05
N GLU A 72 -6.86 -16.05 -14.09
CA GLU A 72 -6.01 -16.92 -14.90
C GLU A 72 -6.29 -16.80 -16.39
N LYS A 73 -7.57 -16.71 -16.79
CA LYS A 73 -7.97 -16.76 -18.20
C LYS A 73 -8.06 -15.40 -18.88
N ILE A 74 -8.33 -14.34 -18.11
CA ILE A 74 -8.62 -13.01 -18.66
C ILE A 74 -7.59 -12.00 -18.18
N ILE A 75 -7.41 -11.86 -16.86
CA ILE A 75 -6.59 -10.77 -16.31
C ILE A 75 -5.11 -11.00 -16.56
N ARG A 76 -4.57 -12.15 -16.14
CA ARG A 76 -3.14 -12.46 -16.22
C ARG A 76 -2.62 -12.42 -17.67
N PRO A 77 -3.32 -12.97 -18.68
CA PRO A 77 -2.91 -12.81 -20.08
C PRO A 77 -3.03 -11.38 -20.61
N SER A 78 -3.88 -10.54 -20.00
CA SER A 78 -4.03 -9.12 -20.38
C SER A 78 -3.04 -8.19 -19.67
N MET A 79 -2.26 -8.67 -18.71
CA MET A 79 -1.26 -7.86 -18.01
C MET A 79 -0.04 -7.62 -18.89
N PRO A 80 0.58 -6.42 -18.84
CA PRO A 80 1.90 -6.22 -19.40
C PRO A 80 2.93 -7.19 -18.80
N GLU A 81 3.93 -7.58 -19.59
CA GLU A 81 5.07 -8.32 -19.05
C GLU A 81 5.70 -7.55 -17.88
N LYS A 82 5.95 -8.25 -16.77
CA LYS A 82 6.50 -7.69 -15.51
C LYS A 82 5.60 -6.66 -14.80
N PHE A 83 4.29 -6.70 -15.00
CA PHE A 83 3.37 -5.88 -14.18
C PHE A 83 3.58 -6.15 -12.68
N SER A 84 4.05 -5.12 -11.97
CA SER A 84 4.22 -5.13 -10.52
C SER A 84 3.94 -3.74 -9.96
N GLY A 85 3.40 -3.67 -8.74
CA GLY A 85 3.17 -2.39 -8.07
C GLY A 85 4.45 -1.56 -7.88
N LEU A 86 5.63 -2.21 -7.83
CA LEU A 86 6.93 -1.53 -7.77
C LEU A 86 7.45 -1.02 -9.13
N GLY A 87 6.81 -1.39 -10.25
CA GLY A 87 7.08 -0.80 -11.55
C GLY A 87 6.60 0.65 -11.65
N SER A 88 5.73 1.09 -10.73
CA SER A 88 5.37 2.50 -10.57
C SER A 88 6.41 3.21 -9.71
N MET A 89 7.07 4.23 -10.29
CA MET A 89 8.05 5.07 -9.58
C MET A 89 7.45 5.70 -8.31
N ASP A 90 6.18 6.12 -8.37
CA ASP A 90 5.48 6.75 -7.25
C ASP A 90 5.31 5.78 -6.07
N HIS A 91 4.94 4.53 -6.33
CA HIS A 91 4.83 3.52 -5.28
C HIS A 91 6.19 3.20 -4.65
N ALA A 92 7.25 3.10 -5.46
CA ALA A 92 8.60 2.89 -4.95
C ALA A 92 9.05 4.06 -4.04
N TYR A 93 8.76 5.30 -4.46
CA TYR A 93 9.09 6.49 -3.68
C TYR A 93 8.25 6.60 -2.41
N MET A 94 6.94 6.31 -2.46
CA MET A 94 6.08 6.23 -1.28
C MET A 94 6.63 5.23 -0.25
N VAL A 95 7.03 4.04 -0.70
CA VAL A 95 7.65 3.02 0.18
C VAL A 95 8.95 3.52 0.82
N LYS A 96 9.75 4.30 0.09
CA LYS A 96 10.96 4.95 0.62
C LYS A 96 10.60 6.00 1.69
N SER A 97 9.60 6.85 1.44
CA SER A 97 9.14 7.86 2.41
C SER A 97 8.61 7.22 3.70
N LEU A 98 7.83 6.13 3.59
CA LEU A 98 7.40 5.34 4.75
C LEU A 98 8.58 4.79 5.56
N ALA A 99 9.62 4.32 4.88
CA ALA A 99 10.84 3.85 5.54
C ALA A 99 11.58 4.98 6.27
N GLY A 100 11.55 6.20 5.72
CA GLY A 100 12.08 7.42 6.35
C GLY A 100 11.34 7.78 7.65
N LEU A 101 10.01 7.89 7.59
CA LEU A 101 9.18 8.15 8.77
C LEU A 101 9.40 7.11 9.88
N ARG A 102 9.56 5.84 9.51
CA ARG A 102 9.84 4.77 10.47
C ARG A 102 11.18 4.95 11.20
N LYS A 103 12.23 5.44 10.51
CA LYS A 103 13.54 5.69 11.16
C LYS A 103 13.41 6.71 12.29
N ASN A 104 12.51 7.67 12.15
CA ASN A 104 12.26 8.73 13.13
C ASN A 104 11.02 8.46 14.00
N LYS A 105 10.59 7.19 14.12
CA LYS A 105 9.28 6.84 14.71
C LYS A 105 9.02 7.42 16.10
N ALA A 106 10.02 7.44 16.98
CA ALA A 106 9.85 7.94 18.35
C ALA A 106 9.54 9.44 18.34
N ALA A 107 10.31 10.22 17.58
CA ALA A 107 10.11 11.66 17.44
C ALA A 107 8.81 12.00 16.70
N MET A 108 8.47 11.25 15.64
CA MET A 108 7.19 11.42 14.94
C MET A 108 6.01 11.14 15.86
N LYS A 109 6.10 10.08 16.67
CA LYS A 109 5.08 9.69 17.63
C LYS A 109 4.91 10.72 18.74
N GLU A 110 6.01 11.20 19.31
CA GLU A 110 6.02 12.26 20.33
C GLU A 110 5.40 13.55 19.79
N PHE A 111 5.81 13.96 18.58
CA PHE A 111 5.36 15.21 17.99
C PHE A 111 3.90 15.15 17.55
N TYR A 112 3.44 14.08 16.89
CA TYR A 112 2.10 13.99 16.31
C TYR A 112 1.07 13.26 17.17
N GLY A 113 1.48 12.51 18.19
CA GLY A 113 0.58 11.84 19.12
C GLY A 113 -0.30 10.79 18.45
N LYS A 114 -1.62 10.89 18.65
CA LYS A 114 -2.59 9.87 18.20
C LYS A 114 -2.76 9.78 16.68
N ASP A 115 -2.61 10.90 15.95
CA ASP A 115 -2.76 10.89 14.49
C ASP A 115 -1.67 10.05 13.82
N TYR A 116 -0.50 9.90 14.47
CA TYR A 116 0.53 8.97 14.01
C TYR A 116 0.11 7.51 14.21
N ASP A 117 -0.56 7.15 15.31
CA ASP A 117 -1.05 5.78 15.51
C ASP A 117 -2.14 5.42 14.51
N GLU A 118 -3.06 6.35 14.26
CA GLU A 118 -4.13 6.17 13.26
C GLU A 118 -3.54 5.94 11.85
N PHE A 119 -2.48 6.67 11.52
CA PHE A 119 -1.74 6.45 10.29
C PHE A 119 -1.06 5.07 10.22
N VAL A 120 -0.50 4.61 11.32
CA VAL A 120 0.08 3.25 11.39
C VAL A 120 -0.98 2.18 11.20
N LEU A 121 -2.13 2.34 11.85
CA LEU A 121 -3.24 1.39 11.76
C LEU A 121 -3.78 1.32 10.33
N SER A 122 -3.96 2.46 9.65
CA SER A 122 -4.38 2.50 8.25
C SER A 122 -3.33 1.88 7.31
N LEU A 123 -2.04 2.11 7.55
CA LEU A 123 -0.96 1.43 6.83
C LEU A 123 -1.03 -0.10 7.02
N ALA A 124 -1.33 -0.57 8.23
CA ALA A 124 -1.52 -2.00 8.51
C ALA A 124 -2.70 -2.59 7.70
N LYS A 125 -3.83 -1.87 7.64
CA LYS A 125 -5.00 -2.27 6.83
C LYS A 125 -4.66 -2.36 5.34
N ALA A 126 -3.86 -1.43 4.81
CA ALA A 126 -3.38 -1.48 3.43
C ALA A 126 -2.52 -2.72 3.16
N TYR A 127 -1.62 -3.07 4.09
CA TYR A 127 -0.87 -4.33 4.00
C TYR A 127 -1.76 -5.56 4.00
N ASP A 128 -2.78 -5.60 4.87
CA ASP A 128 -3.69 -6.74 4.97
C ASP A 128 -4.51 -6.92 3.70
N ALA A 129 -4.98 -5.83 3.10
CA ALA A 129 -5.65 -5.88 1.80
C ALA A 129 -4.72 -6.37 0.68
N HIS A 130 -3.45 -5.95 0.68
CA HIS A 130 -2.46 -6.43 -0.29
C HIS A 130 -2.21 -7.94 -0.13
N ILE A 131 -1.97 -8.41 1.10
CA ILE A 131 -1.79 -9.83 1.40
C ILE A 131 -3.01 -10.63 0.95
N TYR A 132 -4.21 -10.18 1.28
CA TYR A 132 -5.46 -10.83 0.89
C TYR A 132 -5.60 -11.01 -0.63
N VAL A 133 -5.34 -9.95 -1.42
CA VAL A 133 -5.43 -10.03 -2.88
C VAL A 133 -4.35 -10.95 -3.45
N CYS A 134 -3.12 -10.90 -2.91
CA CYS A 134 -2.06 -11.81 -3.32
C CYS A 134 -2.41 -13.28 -3.03
N ASP A 135 -2.95 -13.57 -1.84
CA ASP A 135 -3.32 -14.93 -1.43
C ASP A 135 -4.45 -15.49 -2.31
N LYS A 136 -5.43 -14.64 -2.65
CA LYS A 136 -6.56 -15.02 -3.52
C LYS A 136 -6.12 -15.48 -4.92
N PHE A 137 -5.07 -14.90 -5.49
CA PHE A 137 -4.72 -15.08 -6.91
C PHE A 137 -3.38 -15.77 -7.18
N VAL A 138 -2.49 -15.90 -6.20
CA VAL A 138 -1.13 -16.45 -6.41
C VAL A 138 -0.97 -17.79 -5.68
N GLU A 139 -1.29 -18.90 -6.36
CA GLU A 139 -1.27 -20.26 -5.78
C GLU A 139 0.11 -20.68 -5.23
N ASN A 140 1.18 -20.39 -5.97
CA ASN A 140 2.54 -20.76 -5.53
C ASN A 140 3.16 -19.75 -4.57
N LYS A 141 2.40 -18.70 -4.22
CA LYS A 141 2.85 -17.53 -3.46
C LYS A 141 4.16 -16.92 -3.98
N LYS A 142 4.69 -17.28 -5.16
CA LYS A 142 5.94 -16.69 -5.66
C LYS A 142 5.67 -15.27 -6.14
N SER A 143 6.51 -14.34 -5.70
CA SER A 143 6.43 -12.95 -6.12
C SER A 143 6.57 -12.84 -7.64
N LEU A 144 5.66 -12.12 -8.31
CA LEU A 144 5.74 -11.80 -9.74
C LEU A 144 7.04 -11.06 -10.13
N ARG A 145 7.79 -10.57 -9.14
CA ARG A 145 9.10 -9.90 -9.28
C ARG A 145 10.26 -10.88 -9.50
N THR A 146 10.14 -12.13 -9.09
CA THR A 146 11.28 -13.05 -8.98
C THR A 146 10.84 -14.47 -9.28
N THR A 147 11.31 -15.02 -10.40
CA THR A 147 11.21 -16.46 -10.70
C THR A 147 11.92 -17.34 -9.66
N SER A 148 12.83 -16.74 -8.88
CA SER A 148 13.75 -17.42 -7.95
C SER A 148 13.55 -17.11 -6.45
N ALA A 149 12.48 -16.44 -6.02
CA ALA A 149 12.30 -16.21 -4.57
C ALA A 149 11.86 -17.50 -3.87
N GLU A 150 12.70 -17.98 -2.94
CA GLU A 150 12.37 -19.06 -2.00
C GLU A 150 11.21 -18.68 -1.07
N LYS A 151 11.02 -17.39 -0.81
CA LYS A 151 9.97 -16.87 0.07
C LYS A 151 8.73 -16.46 -0.71
N SER A 152 7.59 -16.92 -0.19
CA SER A 152 6.25 -16.49 -0.55
C SER A 152 6.09 -14.94 -0.50
N ALA A 153 5.37 -14.35 -1.45
CA ALA A 153 5.02 -12.94 -1.57
C ALA A 153 4.16 -12.49 -0.39
N THR A 154 3.25 -13.35 0.08
CA THR A 154 2.46 -13.06 1.27
C THR A 154 3.33 -13.08 2.54
N ASN A 155 4.34 -13.95 2.62
CA ASN A 155 5.32 -13.95 3.71
C ASN A 155 6.21 -12.70 3.68
N LEU A 156 6.69 -12.30 2.50
CA LEU A 156 7.48 -11.08 2.34
C LEU A 156 6.66 -9.82 2.68
N LEU A 157 5.39 -9.77 2.27
CA LEU A 157 4.47 -8.69 2.64
C LEU A 157 4.18 -8.70 4.15
N GLY A 158 4.04 -9.87 4.77
CA GLY A 158 3.95 -10.02 6.22
C GLY A 158 5.19 -9.50 6.94
N GLU A 159 6.40 -9.83 6.46
CA GLU A 159 7.64 -9.27 6.99
C GLU A 159 7.70 -7.75 6.83
N PHE A 160 7.28 -7.19 5.69
CA PHE A 160 7.23 -5.75 5.48
C PHE A 160 6.19 -5.08 6.37
N LYS A 161 5.01 -5.67 6.54
CA LYS A 161 4.00 -5.23 7.50
C LYS A 161 4.62 -5.18 8.89
N ASN A 162 5.19 -6.29 9.37
CA ASN A 162 5.79 -6.36 10.71
C ASN A 162 6.93 -5.34 10.89
N LYS A 163 7.79 -5.16 9.88
CA LYS A 163 8.87 -4.16 9.93
C LYS A 163 8.35 -2.72 9.95
N ARG A 164 7.25 -2.42 9.24
CA ARG A 164 6.74 -1.05 9.04
C ARG A 164 5.64 -0.66 10.03
N VAL A 165 4.93 -1.64 10.57
CA VAL A 165 3.86 -1.54 11.58
C VAL A 165 4.37 -1.92 12.97
N GLN A 166 5.68 -1.88 13.22
CA GLN A 166 6.29 -2.17 14.53
C GLN A 166 6.01 -1.06 15.58
N LEU A 167 4.75 -0.69 15.66
CA LEU A 167 4.13 0.50 16.24
C LEU A 167 2.88 0.12 17.06
N ILE A 168 2.68 -1.19 17.28
CA ILE A 168 1.69 -1.72 18.22
C ILE A 168 2.41 -2.77 19.06
N LYS A 169 3.21 -2.32 20.03
CA LYS A 169 3.25 -3.04 21.30
C LYS A 169 2.32 -2.26 22.21
N ILE A 170 1.15 -2.84 22.47
CA ILE A 170 0.39 -2.52 23.68
C ILE A 170 1.25 -2.96 24.85
#